data_AF-A0A7X0XVE7-F1
#
_entry.id   AF-A0A7X0XVE7-F1
#
_cell.length_a   1.000
_cell.length_b   1.000
_cell.length_c   1.000
_cell.angle_alpha   90.00
_cell.angle_beta   90.00
_cell.angle_gamma   90.00
#
_symmetry.space_group_name_H-M   'P 1'
#
loop_
_entity.id
_entity.type
_entity.pdbx_description
1 polymer ?
#
loop_
_entity_poly.entity_id
_entity_poly.type
_entity_poly.pdbx_seq_one_letter_code
_entity_poly.pdbx_strand_id
1 'polypeptide(L)'
;MNQAYLSNTAYQPIKQNYKTTSYTSTYSSALSKLMDGNPQTDKKPTNAYISEAFIRITGTNTGVALNANGQVRNTASSTGFVLGKLKSAEPITILNTILDSEGTKWYKFNFNRQWFNASQSDTTYY
;
A
#
# COMPACT_ATOMS: atom_id res chain seq x y z
N MET A 1 -12.34 65.82 -37.07
CA MET A 1 -11.02 65.74 -36.41
C MET A 1 -11.01 64.50 -35.53
N ASN A 2 -9.98 63.68 -35.70
CA ASN A 2 -9.66 62.49 -34.91
C ASN A 2 -9.59 62.81 -33.40
N GLN A 3 -9.78 61.81 -32.55
CA GLN A 3 -8.70 61.15 -31.80
C GLN A 3 -9.28 59.91 -31.10
N ALA A 4 -8.85 58.74 -31.55
CA ALA A 4 -9.19 57.44 -30.98
C ALA A 4 -8.44 57.26 -29.64
N TYR A 5 -9.18 56.98 -28.57
CA TYR A 5 -8.60 56.52 -27.31
C TYR A 5 -8.69 55.00 -27.24
N LEU A 6 -7.87 54.29 -28.02
CA LEU A 6 -7.57 52.88 -27.78
C LEU A 6 -6.07 52.71 -28.01
N SER A 7 -5.34 52.38 -26.94
CA SER A 7 -3.90 52.15 -26.97
C SER A 7 -3.54 51.10 -28.03
N ASN A 8 -2.67 51.47 -28.97
CA ASN A 8 -2.18 50.60 -30.05
C ASN A 8 -1.05 49.65 -29.61
N THR A 9 -1.12 49.14 -28.38
CA THR A 9 -0.10 48.23 -27.84
C THR A 9 -0.66 46.83 -27.77
N ALA A 10 -0.05 45.90 -28.52
CA ALA A 10 -0.38 44.48 -28.48
C ALA A 10 -0.28 43.95 -27.04
N TYR A 11 -1.30 43.21 -26.58
CA TYR A 11 -1.32 42.52 -25.30
C TYR A 11 -0.06 41.65 -25.16
N GLN A 12 0.78 41.95 -24.17
CA GLN A 12 1.95 41.13 -23.82
C GLN A 12 1.55 40.23 -22.65
N PRO A 13 1.66 38.89 -22.76
CA PRO A 13 1.39 37.99 -21.65
C PRO A 13 2.33 38.30 -20.47
N ILE A 14 1.83 38.11 -19.25
CA ILE A 14 2.60 38.34 -18.01
C ILE A 14 3.86 37.47 -18.04
N LYS A 15 5.04 38.10 -17.96
CA LYS A 15 6.32 37.40 -17.94
C LYS A 15 6.50 36.68 -16.59
N GLN A 16 6.24 35.38 -16.57
CA GLN A 16 6.44 34.54 -15.39
C GLN A 16 7.94 34.34 -15.17
N ASN A 17 8.48 34.95 -14.10
CA ASN A 17 9.86 34.74 -13.69
C ASN A 17 9.89 33.57 -12.70
N TYR A 18 10.46 32.45 -13.10
CA TYR A 18 10.65 31.27 -12.26
C TYR A 18 12.04 31.28 -11.65
N LYS A 19 12.13 31.09 -10.34
CA LYS A 19 13.40 30.80 -9.66
C LYS A 19 13.45 29.33 -9.31
N THR A 20 14.15 28.55 -10.13
CA THR A 20 14.34 27.12 -9.89
C THR A 20 15.45 26.93 -8.87
N THR A 21 15.14 26.21 -7.79
CA THR A 21 16.15 25.79 -6.80
C THR A 21 16.37 24.29 -6.98
N SER A 22 17.59 23.90 -7.36
CA SER A 22 17.94 22.49 -7.52
C SER A 22 18.30 21.87 -6.18
N TYR A 23 17.60 20.80 -5.82
CA TYR A 23 17.95 19.96 -4.68
C TYR A 23 18.71 18.73 -5.18
N THR A 24 19.72 18.29 -4.43
CA THR A 24 20.46 17.06 -4.74
C THR A 24 19.61 15.80 -4.50
N SER A 25 18.60 15.88 -3.62
CA SER A 25 17.69 14.78 -3.31
C SER A 25 16.52 14.72 -4.31
N THR A 26 16.25 13.52 -4.82
CA THR A 26 15.12 13.27 -5.73
C THR A 26 13.89 12.82 -4.95
N TYR A 27 12.70 12.97 -5.54
CA TYR A 27 11.47 12.39 -5.00
C TYR A 27 11.62 10.88 -4.74
N SER A 28 12.25 10.15 -5.66
CA SER A 28 12.55 8.72 -5.48
C SER A 28 13.37 8.46 -4.22
N SER A 29 14.41 9.25 -3.95
CA SER A 29 15.22 9.11 -2.73
C SER A 29 14.45 9.39 -1.44
N ALA A 30 13.51 10.34 -1.46
CA ALA A 30 12.65 10.63 -0.32
C ALA A 30 11.62 9.51 -0.10
N LEU A 31 11.05 9.00 -1.19
CA LEU A 31 10.09 7.90 -1.16
C LEU A 31 10.73 6.61 -0.64
N SER A 32 11.95 6.27 -1.06
CA SER A 32 12.69 5.12 -0.50
C SER A 32 12.87 5.26 1.01
N LYS A 33 13.29 6.44 1.49
CA LYS A 33 13.44 6.69 2.94
C LYS A 33 12.12 6.57 3.70
N LEU A 34 11.01 7.01 3.10
CA LEU A 34 9.69 6.86 3.69
C LEU A 34 9.32 5.38 3.82
N MET A 35 9.57 4.59 2.77
CA MET A 35 9.28 3.15 2.76
C MET A 35 10.16 2.35 3.72
N ASP A 36 11.42 2.76 3.93
CA ASP A 36 12.32 2.16 4.92
C ASP A 36 11.79 2.34 6.36
N GLY A 37 10.94 3.34 6.59
CA GLY A 37 10.29 3.61 7.87
C GLY A 37 9.14 2.66 8.24
N ASN A 38 8.83 1.64 7.43
CA ASN A 38 7.64 0.77 7.58
C ASN A 38 6.34 1.57 7.75
N PRO A 39 5.99 2.43 6.76
CA PRO A 39 4.81 3.28 6.85
C PRO A 39 3.54 2.46 6.99
N GLN A 40 2.51 3.05 7.58
CA GLN A 40 1.21 2.41 7.80
C GLN A 40 0.08 3.17 7.11
N THR A 41 -0.98 2.45 6.76
CA THR A 41 -2.19 2.99 6.14
C THR A 41 -3.44 2.40 6.81
N ASP A 42 -4.53 3.17 6.83
CA ASP A 42 -5.87 2.73 7.22
C ASP A 42 -6.67 2.14 6.03
N LYS A 43 -6.10 2.19 4.82
CA LYS A 43 -6.70 1.64 3.62
C LYS A 43 -6.84 0.12 3.75
N LYS A 44 -8.09 -0.33 3.77
CA LYS A 44 -8.41 -1.75 3.94
C LYS A 44 -8.00 -2.55 2.71
N PRO A 45 -7.29 -3.69 2.90
CA PRO A 45 -6.93 -4.54 1.79
C PRO A 45 -8.16 -5.28 1.25
N THR A 46 -8.26 -5.40 -0.07
CA THR A 46 -9.34 -6.16 -0.73
C THR A 46 -9.27 -7.65 -0.39
N ASN A 47 -8.06 -8.18 -0.24
CA ASN A 47 -7.83 -9.59 0.07
C ASN A 47 -6.74 -9.73 1.11
N ALA A 48 -6.86 -10.76 1.95
CA ALA A 48 -5.86 -11.14 2.92
C ALA A 48 -5.74 -12.66 2.96
N TYR A 49 -4.50 -13.15 2.89
CA TYR A 49 -4.14 -14.56 2.85
C TYR A 49 -3.06 -14.86 3.87
N ILE A 50 -3.08 -16.07 4.42
CA ILE A 50 -2.04 -16.62 5.29
C ILE A 50 -1.70 -18.03 4.84
N SER A 51 -0.41 -18.36 4.79
CA SER A 51 0.06 -19.70 4.42
C SER A 51 -0.33 -20.72 5.49
N GLU A 52 -0.63 -21.95 5.07
CA GLU A 52 -0.92 -23.07 5.97
C GLU A 52 0.18 -23.32 7.00
N ALA A 53 1.44 -23.02 6.66
CA ALA A 53 2.59 -23.20 7.55
C ALA A 53 2.48 -22.42 8.88
N PHE A 54 1.62 -21.40 8.96
CA PHE A 54 1.44 -20.56 10.15
C PHE A 54 0.12 -20.78 10.86
N ILE A 55 -0.75 -21.66 10.36
CA ILE A 55 -2.09 -21.88 10.89
C ILE A 55 -2.27 -23.33 11.29
N ARG A 56 -2.75 -23.56 12.52
CA ARG A 56 -3.30 -24.85 12.93
C ARG A 56 -4.80 -24.84 12.72
N ILE A 57 -5.31 -25.75 11.91
CA ILE A 57 -6.76 -25.95 11.72
C ILE A 57 -7.36 -26.52 13.00
N THR A 58 -8.45 -25.91 13.46
CA THR A 58 -9.16 -26.29 14.70
C THR A 58 -10.59 -26.75 14.46
N GLY A 59 -11.09 -26.61 13.23
CA GLY A 59 -12.43 -27.02 12.80
C GLY A 59 -12.59 -26.89 11.28
N THR A 60 -13.79 -27.08 10.76
CA THR A 60 -14.03 -27.11 9.30
C THR A 60 -13.57 -25.85 8.57
N ASN A 61 -13.80 -24.67 9.18
CA ASN A 61 -13.46 -23.37 8.60
C ASN A 61 -12.76 -22.46 9.62
N THR A 62 -12.13 -23.04 10.65
CA THR A 62 -11.48 -22.27 11.70
C THR A 62 -10.05 -22.72 11.90
N GLY A 63 -9.19 -21.77 12.20
CA GLY A 63 -7.82 -22.04 12.56
C GLY A 63 -7.28 -21.01 13.54
N VAL A 64 -6.12 -21.30 14.09
CA VAL A 64 -5.42 -20.41 15.01
C VAL A 64 -3.98 -20.21 14.54
N ALA A 65 -3.48 -19.00 14.67
CA ALA A 65 -2.08 -18.69 14.36
C ALA A 65 -1.14 -19.42 15.33
N LEU A 66 -0.18 -20.16 14.77
CA LEU A 66 0.80 -20.92 15.55
C LEU A 66 1.70 -20.00 16.38
N ASN A 67 2.16 -18.90 15.79
CA ASN A 67 3.04 -17.91 16.40
C ASN A 67 2.85 -16.54 15.75
N ALA A 68 3.52 -15.51 16.29
CA ALA A 68 3.42 -14.14 15.78
C ALA A 68 4.24 -13.88 14.50
N ASN A 69 4.79 -14.92 13.85
CA ASN A 69 5.57 -14.78 12.61
C ASN A 69 4.71 -14.92 11.34
N GLY A 70 3.45 -15.33 11.47
CA GLY A 70 2.53 -15.46 10.34
C GLY A 70 2.28 -14.12 9.64
N GLN A 71 2.90 -13.95 8.47
CA GLN A 71 2.72 -12.76 7.64
C GLN A 71 1.46 -12.88 6.80
N VAL A 72 0.54 -11.94 7.01
CA VAL A 72 -0.69 -11.83 6.22
C VAL A 72 -0.36 -11.07 4.94
N ARG A 73 -0.74 -11.62 3.79
CA ARG A 73 -0.38 -11.12 2.46
C ARG A 73 -1.59 -10.80 1.61
N ASN A 74 -1.46 -9.86 0.69
CA ASN A 74 -2.56 -9.45 -0.20
C ASN A 74 -2.87 -10.47 -1.32
N THR A 75 -1.92 -11.36 -1.61
CA THR A 75 -2.07 -12.48 -2.56
C THR A 75 -1.66 -13.80 -1.89
N ALA A 76 -2.17 -14.91 -2.41
CA ALA A 76 -1.81 -16.26 -2.00
C ALA A 76 -0.43 -16.64 -2.57
N SER A 77 0.63 -16.02 -2.07
CA SER A 77 2.01 -16.25 -2.52
C SER A 77 3.02 -15.71 -1.50
N SER A 78 4.20 -16.36 -1.42
CA SER A 78 5.33 -15.94 -0.60
C SER A 78 5.93 -14.59 -1.03
N THR A 79 5.68 -14.14 -2.26
CA THR A 79 6.13 -12.84 -2.78
C THR A 79 5.05 -11.75 -2.70
N GLY A 80 3.83 -12.11 -2.26
CA GLY A 80 2.74 -11.16 -2.06
C GLY A 80 3.09 -10.07 -1.04
N PHE A 81 2.50 -8.88 -1.19
CA PHE A 81 2.77 -7.77 -0.29
C PHE A 81 2.28 -8.09 1.14
N VAL A 82 3.14 -7.87 2.13
CA VAL A 82 2.85 -8.15 3.54
C VAL A 82 1.99 -7.01 4.10
N LEU A 83 0.73 -7.32 4.41
CA LEU A 83 -0.25 -6.41 4.99
C LEU A 83 -0.04 -6.21 6.50
N GLY A 84 0.54 -7.22 7.16
CA GLY A 84 0.77 -7.22 8.60
C GLY A 84 1.03 -8.63 9.12
N LYS A 85 0.85 -8.82 10.43
CA LYS A 85 1.06 -10.11 11.10
C LYS A 85 -0.13 -10.49 11.99
N LEU A 86 -0.35 -11.79 12.14
CA LEU A 86 -1.22 -12.34 13.17
C LEU A 86 -0.50 -12.35 14.52
N LYS A 87 -1.25 -12.19 15.61
CA LYS A 87 -0.74 -12.44 16.97
C LYS A 87 -0.69 -13.94 17.22
N SER A 88 0.16 -14.38 18.13
CA SER A 88 0.16 -15.79 18.55
C SER A 88 -1.21 -16.19 19.09
N ALA A 89 -1.66 -17.39 18.72
CA ALA A 89 -2.97 -17.96 19.06
C ALA A 89 -4.19 -17.14 18.58
N GLU A 90 -4.00 -16.18 17.68
CA GLU A 90 -5.11 -15.41 17.12
C GLU A 90 -6.01 -16.32 16.26
N PRO A 91 -7.32 -16.36 16.54
CA PRO A 91 -8.25 -17.16 15.75
C PRO A 91 -8.55 -16.48 14.41
N ILE A 92 -8.73 -17.31 13.39
CA ILE A 92 -9.19 -16.90 12.07
C ILE A 92 -10.37 -17.76 11.61
N THR A 93 -11.24 -17.13 10.82
CA THR A 93 -12.30 -17.83 10.07
C THR A 93 -11.88 -17.90 8.60
N ILE A 94 -11.73 -19.11 8.09
CA ILE A 94 -11.29 -19.40 6.73
C ILE A 94 -12.48 -19.26 5.78
N LEU A 95 -12.38 -18.28 4.89
CA LEU A 95 -13.39 -17.97 3.87
C LEU A 95 -13.16 -18.75 2.57
N ASN A 96 -11.89 -18.99 2.23
CA ASN A 96 -11.52 -19.76 1.04
C ASN A 96 -10.12 -20.37 1.22
N THR A 97 -9.81 -21.43 0.48
CA THR A 97 -8.47 -22.03 0.39
C THR A 97 -8.00 -22.00 -1.06
N ILE A 98 -6.76 -21.55 -1.28
CA ILE A 98 -6.13 -21.45 -2.60
C ILE A 98 -4.79 -22.19 -2.56
N LEU A 99 -4.47 -22.93 -3.60
CA LEU A 99 -3.12 -23.46 -3.83
C LEU A 99 -2.34 -22.46 -4.67
N ASP A 100 -1.13 -22.10 -4.23
CA ASP A 100 -0.23 -21.33 -5.07
C ASP A 100 0.42 -22.20 -6.16
N SER A 101 1.25 -21.58 -7.00
CA SER A 101 1.98 -22.27 -8.07
C SER A 101 2.95 -23.34 -7.58
N GLU A 102 3.34 -23.30 -6.31
CA GLU A 102 4.26 -24.26 -5.67
C GLU A 102 3.49 -25.38 -4.95
N GLY A 103 2.15 -25.34 -4.94
CA GLY A 103 1.30 -26.31 -4.28
C GLY A 103 1.13 -26.06 -2.78
N THR A 104 1.56 -24.91 -2.26
CA THR A 104 1.34 -24.52 -0.86
C THR A 104 -0.09 -24.01 -0.70
N LYS A 105 -0.78 -24.43 0.36
CA LYS A 105 -2.12 -23.91 0.66
C LYS A 105 -2.06 -22.56 1.35
N TRP A 106 -2.96 -21.68 0.95
CA TRP A 106 -3.19 -20.36 1.50
C TRP A 106 -4.65 -20.19 1.89
N TYR A 107 -4.87 -19.66 3.08
CA TYR A 107 -6.21 -19.42 3.61
C TYR A 107 -6.58 -17.95 3.45
N LYS A 108 -7.66 -17.69 2.71
CA LYS A 108 -8.30 -16.38 2.64
C LYS A 108 -9.14 -16.16 3.88
N PHE A 109 -9.02 -14.99 4.49
CA PHE A 109 -9.83 -14.61 5.65
C PHE A 109 -10.02 -13.09 5.69
N ASN A 110 -10.90 -12.62 6.58
CA ASN A 110 -11.05 -11.19 6.82
C ASN A 110 -10.01 -10.71 7.85
N PHE A 111 -9.04 -9.93 7.42
CA PHE A 111 -7.99 -9.39 8.28
C PHE A 111 -8.38 -8.02 8.85
N ASN A 112 -9.14 -8.04 9.95
CA ASN A 112 -9.64 -6.84 10.61
C ASN A 112 -8.56 -6.18 11.48
N ARG A 113 -7.88 -5.19 10.92
CA ARG A 113 -6.95 -4.30 11.63
C ARG A 113 -7.37 -2.84 11.45
N GLN A 114 -6.90 -2.00 12.37
CA GLN A 114 -7.00 -0.53 12.24
C GLN A 114 -5.93 0.01 11.28
N TRP A 115 -4.75 -0.62 11.27
CA TRP A 115 -3.59 -0.20 10.49
C TRP A 115 -2.98 -1.40 9.77
N PHE A 116 -2.60 -1.19 8.51
CA PHE A 116 -1.89 -2.12 7.65
C PHE A 116 -0.55 -1.52 7.24
N ASN A 117 0.39 -2.34 6.82
CA ASN A 117 1.59 -1.82 6.15
C ASN A 117 1.17 -1.08 4.87
N ALA A 118 1.70 0.12 4.66
CA ALA A 118 1.44 0.91 3.47
C ALA A 118 2.29 0.42 2.29
N SER A 119 1.67 0.31 1.12
CA SER A 119 2.40 0.08 -0.12
C SER A 119 3.02 1.40 -0.62
N GLN A 120 3.98 1.32 -1.54
CA GLN A 120 4.56 2.52 -2.15
C GLN A 120 3.47 3.43 -2.74
N SER A 121 2.48 2.86 -3.43
CA SER A 121 1.33 3.60 -3.98
C SER A 121 0.44 4.26 -2.92
N ASP A 122 0.43 3.78 -1.68
CA ASP A 122 -0.33 4.43 -0.60
C ASP A 122 0.44 5.62 0.00
N THR A 123 1.74 5.72 -0.28
CA THR A 123 2.63 6.76 0.24
C THR A 123 3.05 7.81 -0.79
N THR A 124 2.74 7.57 -2.07
CA THR A 124 3.06 8.49 -3.15
C THR A 124 2.02 9.60 -3.23
N TYR A 125 2.47 10.85 -3.15
CA TYR A 125 1.66 12.04 -3.40
C TYR A 125 2.13 12.69 -4.71
N TYR A 126 1.22 12.80 -5.67
CA TYR A 126 1.45 13.43 -6.98
C TYR A 126 1.14 14.92 -6.93
#